data_AF-A0A392QPA8-F1
#
_entry.id   AF-A0A392QPA8-F1
#
_cell.length_a   1.000
_cell.length_b   1.000
_cell.length_c   1.000
_cell.angle_alpha   90.00
_cell.angle_beta   90.00
_cell.angle_gamma   90.00
#
_symmetry.space_group_name_H-M   'P 1'
#
loop_
_entity.id
_entity.type
_entity.pdbx_description
1 polymer ?
#
loop_
_entity_poly.entity_id
_entity_poly.type
_entity_poly.pdbx_seq_one_letter_code
_entity_poly.pdbx_strand_id
1 'polypeptide(L)'
;MSGYAMSGNTAKCLEWYGNMKKRDIKPSIGTFHPLIYSCRKEGIVAMEKMFQEMLGMDLIPDRAVYNEMIYGYAEDGNVLKATSMHQQMVDQGVDSDKVTYNCLILAHLRDRRVSEIKHLFDDMKAKGLVPKTDTYKILVKGHCDLKDFN
;
A
#
# COMPACT_ATOMS: atom_id res chain seq x y z
N MET A 1 -16.15 11.48 8.10
CA MET A 1 -15.40 10.22 7.89
C MET A 1 -14.08 10.45 7.18
N SER A 2 -14.05 11.06 6.00
CA SER A 2 -12.79 11.46 5.32
C SER A 2 -11.87 12.33 6.21
N GLY A 3 -12.45 13.25 7.00
CA GLY A 3 -11.67 14.12 7.89
C GLY A 3 -10.91 13.43 9.04
N TYR A 4 -11.42 12.30 9.58
CA TYR A 4 -10.70 11.56 10.64
C TYR A 4 -9.60 10.67 10.09
N ALA A 5 -9.82 10.10 8.90
CA ALA A 5 -8.78 9.38 8.17
C ALA A 5 -7.64 10.33 7.76
N MET A 6 -7.96 11.51 7.21
CA MET A 6 -6.98 12.52 6.83
C MET A 6 -6.21 13.10 8.02
N SER A 7 -6.83 13.20 9.21
CA SER A 7 -6.11 13.57 10.45
C SER A 7 -5.33 12.40 11.07
N GLY A 8 -5.49 11.18 10.54
CA GLY A 8 -4.83 9.97 11.01
C GLY A 8 -5.13 9.67 12.48
N ASN A 9 -6.39 9.87 12.89
CA ASN A 9 -6.85 9.54 14.23
C ASN A 9 -7.43 8.11 14.23
N THR A 10 -6.55 7.12 14.45
CA THR A 10 -6.89 5.69 14.44
C THR A 10 -7.94 5.38 15.51
N ALA A 11 -7.79 5.92 16.73
CA ALA A 11 -8.71 5.69 17.84
C ALA A 11 -10.15 6.05 17.48
N LYS A 12 -10.38 7.23 16.87
CA LYS A 12 -11.72 7.65 16.43
C LYS A 12 -12.27 6.78 15.30
N CYS A 13 -11.41 6.33 14.37
CA CYS A 13 -11.85 5.44 13.29
C CYS A 13 -12.30 4.08 13.86
N LEU A 14 -11.56 3.51 14.81
CA LEU A 14 -11.91 2.27 15.50
C LEU A 14 -13.15 2.41 16.39
N GLU A 15 -13.30 3.53 17.10
CA GLU A 15 -14.50 3.82 17.90
C GLU A 15 -15.74 3.90 17.01
N TRP A 16 -15.65 4.64 15.90
CA TRP A 16 -16.73 4.74 14.92
C TRP A 16 -17.10 3.37 14.36
N TYR A 17 -16.11 2.55 14.01
CA TYR A 17 -16.33 1.20 13.52
C TYR A 17 -16.99 0.30 14.58
N GLY A 18 -16.58 0.39 15.84
CA GLY A 18 -17.24 -0.28 16.95
C GLY A 18 -18.70 0.14 17.13
N ASN A 19 -18.99 1.44 17.01
CA ASN A 19 -20.35 1.97 17.06
C ASN A 19 -21.20 1.55 15.86
N MET A 20 -20.61 1.42 14.67
CA MET A 20 -21.26 0.90 13.47
C MET A 20 -21.75 -0.54 13.69
N LYS A 21 -20.89 -1.41 14.24
CA LYS A 21 -21.24 -2.80 14.58
C LYS A 21 -22.33 -2.90 15.65
N LYS A 22 -22.22 -2.09 16.71
CA LYS A 22 -23.24 -2.06 17.79
C LYS A 22 -24.64 -1.67 17.30
N ARG A 23 -24.71 -1.00 16.16
CA ARG A 23 -25.97 -0.55 15.53
C ARG A 23 -26.41 -1.46 14.38
N ASP A 24 -25.78 -2.62 14.22
CA ASP A 24 -26.02 -3.57 13.11
C ASP A 24 -25.93 -2.95 11.71
N ILE A 25 -25.12 -1.89 11.57
CA ILE A 25 -24.86 -1.27 10.28
C ILE A 25 -23.76 -2.09 9.60
N LYS A 26 -24.06 -2.66 8.43
CA LYS A 26 -23.12 -3.52 7.69
C LYS A 26 -21.91 -2.73 7.17
N PRO A 27 -20.68 -3.08 7.56
CA PRO A 27 -19.46 -2.53 6.97
C PRO A 27 -19.43 -2.74 5.46
N SER A 28 -18.78 -1.81 4.76
CA SER A 28 -18.50 -1.90 3.32
C SER A 28 -17.02 -1.64 3.06
N ILE A 29 -16.56 -1.80 1.83
CA ILE A 29 -15.19 -1.44 1.46
C ILE A 29 -14.85 0.01 1.83
N GLY A 30 -15.81 0.93 1.69
CA GLY A 30 -15.66 2.34 2.08
C GLY A 30 -15.52 2.55 3.60
N THR A 31 -15.93 1.58 4.42
CA THR A 31 -15.65 1.55 5.87
C THR A 31 -14.18 1.23 6.12
N PHE A 32 -13.60 0.31 5.34
CA PHE A 32 -12.23 -0.17 5.53
C PHE A 32 -11.16 0.73 4.93
N HIS A 33 -11.45 1.49 3.87
CA HIS A 33 -10.53 2.51 3.34
C HIS A 33 -9.96 3.43 4.44
N PRO A 34 -10.78 4.16 5.23
CA PRO A 34 -10.27 5.04 6.26
C PRO A 34 -9.66 4.27 7.45
N LEU A 35 -10.15 3.05 7.76
CA LEU A 35 -9.61 2.23 8.84
C LEU A 35 -8.18 1.81 8.55
N ILE A 36 -7.94 1.17 7.40
CA ILE A 36 -6.62 0.73 6.95
C ILE A 36 -5.68 1.93 6.81
N TYR A 37 -6.13 3.01 6.19
CA TYR A 37 -5.33 4.24 6.07
C TYR A 37 -4.93 4.81 7.44
N SER A 38 -5.87 4.86 8.41
CA SER A 38 -5.57 5.38 9.75
C SER A 38 -4.62 4.45 10.53
N CYS A 39 -4.78 3.13 10.39
CA CYS A 39 -3.93 2.11 11.02
C CYS A 39 -2.48 2.14 10.52
N ARG A 40 -2.20 2.80 9.39
CA ARG A 40 -0.82 2.99 8.89
C ARG A 40 0.14 3.53 9.96
N LYS A 41 -0.32 4.45 10.82
CA LYS A 41 0.50 5.02 11.90
C LYS A 41 0.79 4.04 13.05
N GLU A 42 -0.06 3.04 13.24
CA GLU A 42 0.10 2.00 14.26
C GLU A 42 1.00 0.85 13.74
N GLY A 43 1.32 0.84 12.45
CA GLY A 43 2.18 -0.14 11.80
C GLY A 43 1.42 -1.29 11.12
N ILE A 44 2.20 -2.16 10.47
CA ILE A 44 1.68 -3.18 9.55
C ILE A 44 0.73 -4.18 10.23
N VAL A 45 0.98 -4.54 11.49
CA VAL A 45 0.14 -5.49 12.25
C VAL A 45 -1.30 -4.98 12.39
N ALA A 46 -1.47 -3.68 12.64
CA ALA A 46 -2.80 -3.07 12.74
C ALA A 46 -3.51 -3.03 11.37
N MET A 47 -2.75 -2.75 10.30
CA MET A 47 -3.28 -2.77 8.93
C MET A 47 -3.72 -4.18 8.51
N GLU A 48 -2.87 -5.19 8.75
CA GLU A 48 -3.19 -6.60 8.50
C GLU A 48 -4.46 -7.04 9.24
N LYS A 49 -4.63 -6.63 10.50
CA LYS A 49 -5.84 -6.92 11.26
C LYS A 49 -7.11 -6.39 10.57
N MET A 50 -7.09 -5.13 10.12
CA MET A 50 -8.24 -4.53 9.42
C MET A 50 -8.45 -5.15 8.03
N PHE A 51 -7.38 -5.50 7.33
CA PHE A 51 -7.44 -6.18 6.05
C PHE A 51 -8.05 -7.59 6.18
N GLN A 52 -7.61 -8.40 7.15
CA GLN A 52 -8.17 -9.73 7.40
C GLN A 52 -9.63 -9.65 7.86
N GLU A 53 -9.98 -8.65 8.64
CA GLU A 53 -11.37 -8.43 9.05
C GLU A 53 -12.26 -8.05 7.85
N MET A 54 -11.76 -7.26 6.90
CA MET A 54 -12.44 -6.97 5.65
C MET A 54 -12.67 -8.25 4.83
N LEU A 55 -11.64 -9.08 4.67
CA LEU A 55 -11.74 -10.35 3.95
C LEU A 55 -12.71 -11.33 4.63
N GLY A 56 -12.71 -11.40 5.96
CA GLY A 56 -13.64 -12.23 6.72
C GLY A 56 -15.10 -11.77 6.65
N MET A 57 -15.38 -10.61 6.05
CA MET A 57 -16.71 -10.11 5.72
C MET A 57 -17.06 -10.27 4.23
N ASP A 58 -16.29 -11.09 3.50
CA ASP A 58 -16.43 -11.33 2.06
C ASP A 58 -16.33 -10.04 1.21
N LEU A 59 -15.66 -9.01 1.73
CA LEU A 59 -15.41 -7.77 1.01
C LEU A 59 -14.13 -7.89 0.18
N ILE A 60 -14.26 -7.61 -1.11
CA ILE A 60 -13.15 -7.70 -2.07
C ILE A 60 -12.30 -6.42 -1.98
N PRO A 61 -10.98 -6.52 -1.76
CA PRO A 61 -10.11 -5.35 -1.79
C PRO A 61 -10.10 -4.69 -3.17
N ASP A 62 -10.14 -3.36 -3.20
CA ASP A 62 -9.92 -2.59 -4.42
C ASP A 62 -8.47 -2.11 -4.50
N ARG A 63 -8.14 -1.44 -5.61
CA ARG A 63 -6.82 -0.86 -5.85
C ARG A 63 -6.33 0.00 -4.69
N ALA A 64 -7.21 0.78 -4.05
CA ALA A 64 -6.82 1.66 -2.96
C ALA A 64 -6.38 0.84 -1.73
N VAL A 65 -7.14 -0.19 -1.36
CA VAL A 65 -6.76 -1.09 -0.26
C VAL A 65 -5.45 -1.82 -0.56
N TYR A 66 -5.28 -2.35 -1.78
CA TYR A 66 -4.04 -2.99 -2.18
C TYR A 66 -2.84 -2.06 -2.07
N ASN A 67 -2.96 -0.84 -2.60
CA ASN A 67 -1.90 0.17 -2.54
C ASN A 67 -1.52 0.52 -1.09
N GLU A 68 -2.50 0.62 -0.19
CA GLU A 68 -2.23 0.83 1.24
C GLU A 68 -1.46 -0.33 1.87
N MET A 69 -1.84 -1.58 1.59
CA MET A 69 -1.14 -2.76 2.12
C MET A 69 0.28 -2.89 1.56
N ILE A 70 0.49 -2.68 0.25
CA ILE A 70 1.82 -2.70 -0.37
C ILE A 70 2.69 -1.61 0.25
N TYR A 71 2.15 -0.40 0.43
CA TYR A 71 2.87 0.67 1.12
C TYR A 71 3.22 0.29 2.56
N GLY A 72 2.28 -0.28 3.31
CA GLY A 72 2.51 -0.73 4.69
C GLY A 72 3.66 -1.73 4.79
N TYR A 73 3.71 -2.73 3.91
CA TYR A 73 4.83 -3.68 3.87
C TYR A 73 6.14 -3.05 3.38
N ALA A 74 6.09 -2.10 2.46
CA ALA A 74 7.26 -1.31 2.06
C ALA A 74 7.82 -0.54 3.27
N GLU A 75 6.94 0.10 4.06
CA GLU A 75 7.31 0.82 5.28
C GLU A 75 7.89 -0.09 6.37
N ASP A 76 7.42 -1.33 6.45
CA ASP A 76 7.93 -2.38 7.35
C ASP A 76 9.26 -2.98 6.87
N GLY A 77 9.67 -2.71 5.61
CA GLY A 77 10.85 -3.32 4.99
C GLY A 77 10.63 -4.76 4.51
N ASN A 78 9.38 -5.23 4.51
CA ASN A 78 9.03 -6.58 4.08
C ASN A 78 8.72 -6.63 2.58
N VAL A 79 9.78 -6.61 1.76
CA VAL A 79 9.64 -6.62 0.30
C VAL A 79 8.88 -7.84 -0.22
N LEU A 80 9.07 -9.02 0.40
CA LEU A 80 8.41 -10.26 -0.02
C LEU A 80 6.89 -10.16 0.12
N LYS A 81 6.39 -9.64 1.25
CA LYS A 81 4.96 -9.43 1.43
C LYS A 81 4.43 -8.29 0.53
N ALA A 82 5.21 -7.24 0.31
CA ALA A 82 4.83 -6.18 -0.63
C ALA A 82 4.63 -6.72 -2.06
N THR A 83 5.57 -7.52 -2.57
CA THR A 83 5.47 -8.19 -3.88
C THR A 83 4.33 -9.22 -3.89
N SER A 84 4.12 -9.97 -2.81
CA SER A 84 3.00 -10.92 -2.71
C SER A 84 1.64 -10.23 -2.78
N MET A 85 1.47 -9.07 -2.14
CA MET A 85 0.24 -8.28 -2.23
C MET A 85 0.01 -7.76 -3.65
N HIS A 86 1.08 -7.37 -4.35
CA HIS A 86 0.99 -6.96 -5.76
C HIS A 86 0.61 -8.12 -6.67
N GLN A 87 1.17 -9.31 -6.46
CA GLN A 87 0.75 -10.49 -7.21
C GLN A 87 -0.73 -10.81 -6.98
N GLN A 88 -1.18 -10.80 -5.72
CA GLN A 88 -2.59 -11.02 -5.39
C GLN A 88 -3.52 -10.00 -6.06
N MET A 89 -3.11 -8.73 -6.11
CA MET A 89 -3.83 -7.66 -6.81
C MET A 89 -4.01 -7.98 -8.31
N VAL A 90 -2.94 -8.43 -8.98
CA VAL A 90 -2.97 -8.82 -10.41
C VAL A 90 -3.81 -10.08 -10.63
N ASP A 91 -3.68 -11.09 -9.78
CA ASP A 91 -4.42 -12.36 -9.87
C ASP A 91 -5.94 -12.13 -9.71
N GLN A 92 -6.34 -11.11 -8.96
CA GLN A 92 -7.73 -10.69 -8.81
C GLN A 92 -8.21 -9.74 -9.92
N GLY A 93 -7.39 -9.46 -10.93
CA GLY A 93 -7.74 -8.58 -12.04
C GLY A 93 -7.81 -7.11 -11.69
N VAL A 94 -7.15 -6.69 -10.60
CA VAL A 94 -7.07 -5.27 -10.21
C VAL A 94 -5.83 -4.65 -10.85
N ASP A 95 -6.00 -3.73 -11.79
CA ASP A 95 -4.84 -3.14 -12.48
C ASP A 95 -3.97 -2.30 -11.53
N SER A 96 -2.65 -2.48 -11.65
CA SER A 96 -1.67 -1.64 -10.98
C SER A 96 -1.70 -0.22 -11.53
N ASP A 97 -1.57 0.78 -10.65
CA ASP A 97 -1.43 2.18 -11.03
C ASP A 97 -0.09 2.76 -10.61
N LYS A 98 0.09 4.05 -10.89
CA LYS A 98 1.29 4.79 -10.49
C LYS A 98 1.60 4.69 -9.00
N VAL A 99 0.58 4.61 -8.13
CA VAL A 99 0.79 4.47 -6.68
C VAL A 99 1.32 3.08 -6.37
N THR A 100 0.79 2.03 -7.01
CA THR A 100 1.29 0.65 -6.88
C THR A 100 2.78 0.57 -7.19
N TYR A 101 3.22 1.08 -8.35
CA TYR A 101 4.63 1.06 -8.75
C TYR A 101 5.52 1.84 -7.78
N ASN A 102 5.08 3.00 -7.30
CA ASN A 102 5.86 3.77 -6.33
C ASN A 102 6.06 3.00 -5.01
N CYS A 103 5.04 2.27 -4.55
CA CYS A 103 5.14 1.47 -3.32
C CYS A 103 6.10 0.29 -3.51
N LEU A 104 6.06 -0.38 -4.66
CA LEU A 104 7.00 -1.46 -4.99
C LEU A 104 8.45 -0.96 -5.10
N ILE A 105 8.67 0.16 -5.80
CA ILE A 105 9.99 0.79 -5.89
C ILE A 105 10.51 1.16 -4.49
N LEU A 106 9.65 1.69 -3.62
CA LEU A 106 10.01 1.99 -2.23
C LEU A 106 10.42 0.71 -1.45
N ALA A 107 9.67 -0.38 -1.61
CA ALA A 107 9.98 -1.65 -0.96
C ALA A 107 11.34 -2.19 -1.40
N HIS A 108 11.62 -2.22 -2.71
CA HIS A 108 12.89 -2.70 -3.25
C HIS A 108 14.07 -1.77 -2.94
N LEU A 109 13.84 -0.45 -2.84
CA LEU A 109 14.87 0.49 -2.40
C LEU A 109 15.34 0.18 -0.97
N ARG A 110 14.39 -0.09 -0.07
CA ARG A 110 14.69 -0.42 1.33
C ARG A 110 15.44 -1.75 1.46
N ASP A 111 15.14 -2.71 0.58
CA ASP A 111 15.85 -4.00 0.49
C ASP A 111 17.13 -3.94 -0.37
N ARG A 112 17.51 -2.75 -0.88
CA ARG A 112 18.68 -2.52 -1.75
C ARG A 112 18.72 -3.39 -3.02
N ARG A 113 17.55 -3.75 -3.56
CA ARG A 113 17.42 -4.54 -4.81
C ARG A 113 17.34 -3.65 -6.04
N VAL A 114 18.50 -3.18 -6.46
CA VAL A 114 18.65 -2.15 -7.49
C VAL A 114 18.14 -2.58 -8.87
N SER A 115 18.39 -3.84 -9.25
CA SER A 115 17.91 -4.41 -10.51
C SER A 115 16.39 -4.35 -10.62
N GLU A 116 15.69 -4.73 -9.55
CA GLU A 116 14.23 -4.73 -9.49
C GLU A 116 13.65 -3.33 -9.60
N ILE A 117 14.30 -2.34 -8.97
CA ILE A 117 13.89 -0.94 -9.08
C ILE A 117 13.93 -0.48 -10.55
N LYS A 118 14.99 -0.83 -11.29
CA LYS A 118 15.10 -0.49 -12.72
C LYS A 118 14.03 -1.19 -13.55
N HIS A 119 13.81 -2.48 -13.32
CA HIS A 119 12.76 -3.23 -14.01
C HIS A 119 11.37 -2.64 -13.78
N LEU A 120 11.02 -2.33 -12.52
CA LEU A 120 9.74 -1.69 -12.19
C LEU A 120 9.58 -0.31 -12.84
N PHE A 121 10.67 0.45 -12.92
CA PHE A 121 10.66 1.76 -13.55
C PHE A 121 10.46 1.70 -15.06
N ASP A 122 11.11 0.74 -15.74
CA ASP A 122 10.97 0.54 -17.17
C ASP A 122 9.58 -0.03 -17.52
N ASP A 123 9.04 -0.95 -16.71
CA ASP A 123 7.66 -1.46 -16.86
C ASP A 123 6.62 -0.34 -16.65
N MET A 124 6.83 0.52 -15.65
CA MET A 124 5.98 1.70 -15.41
C MET A 124 5.94 2.63 -16.64
N LYS A 125 7.09 2.89 -17.28
CA LYS A 125 7.16 3.68 -18.52
C LYS A 125 6.47 2.97 -19.69
N ALA A 126 6.69 1.67 -19.86
CA ALA A 126 6.08 0.89 -20.93
C ALA A 126 4.54 0.93 -20.85
N LYS A 127 3.99 1.00 -19.64
CA LYS A 127 2.55 1.18 -19.38
C LYS A 127 2.06 2.64 -19.45
N GLY A 128 2.92 3.59 -19.85
CA GLY A 128 2.57 5.01 -19.96
C GLY A 128 2.38 5.71 -18.61
N LEU A 129 2.79 5.09 -17.50
CA LEU A 129 2.69 5.68 -16.17
C LEU A 129 3.92 6.57 -15.94
N VAL A 130 3.71 7.88 -15.81
CA VAL A 130 4.84 8.83 -15.62
C VAL A 130 5.31 8.79 -14.16
N PRO A 131 6.59 8.46 -13.87
CA PRO A 131 7.15 8.50 -12.52
C PRO A 131 7.04 9.90 -11.86
N LYS A 132 6.87 9.98 -10.54
CA LYS A 132 6.84 11.27 -9.82
C LYS A 132 8.28 11.69 -9.46
N THR A 133 8.48 12.98 -9.13
CA THR A 133 9.78 13.53 -8.73
C THR A 133 10.43 12.73 -7.59
N ASP A 134 9.63 12.20 -6.67
CA ASP A 134 10.13 11.37 -5.57
C ASP A 134 10.64 10.00 -6.05
N THR A 135 10.05 9.42 -7.10
CA THR A 135 10.57 8.21 -7.77
C THR A 135 11.96 8.46 -8.34
N TYR A 136 12.21 9.64 -8.92
CA TYR A 136 13.54 10.02 -9.41
C TYR A 136 14.55 10.26 -8.28
N LYS A 137 14.15 10.91 -7.18
CA LYS A 137 15.02 11.07 -6.00
C LYS A 137 15.43 9.71 -5.42
N ILE A 138 14.51 8.75 -5.40
CA ILE A 138 14.75 7.37 -4.98
C ILE A 138 15.80 6.70 -5.88
N LEU A 139 15.68 6.84 -7.20
CA LEU A 139 16.65 6.31 -8.16
C LEU A 139 18.04 6.93 -8.00
N VAL A 140 18.12 8.26 -7.84
CA VAL A 140 19.39 8.96 -7.63
C VAL A 140 20.06 8.53 -6.33
N LYS A 141 19.29 8.35 -5.25
CA LYS A 141 19.82 7.82 -3.98
C LYS A 141 20.35 6.39 -4.16
N GLY A 142 19.60 5.53 -4.85
CA GLY A 142 20.06 4.18 -5.20
C GLY A 142 21.36 4.20 -6.02
N HIS A 143 21.50 5.14 -6.96
CA HIS A 143 22.73 5.36 -7.73
C HIS A 143 23.94 5.77 -6.87
N CYS A 144 23.74 6.62 -5.87
CA CYS A 144 24.81 7.06 -4.98
C CYS A 144 25.23 5.95 -3.99
N ASP A 145 24.27 5.15 -3.52
CA ASP A 145 24.50 4.13 -2.49
C ASP A 145 25.02 2.80 -3.09
N LEU A 146 24.76 2.52 -4.38
CA LEU A 146 25.09 1.27 -5.06
C LEU A 146 25.83 1.60 -6.35
N LYS A 147 27.17 1.55 -6.29
CA LYS A 147 28.12 1.94 -7.35
C LYS A 147 28.06 1.12 -8.66
N ASP A 148 26.95 0.44 -8.97
CA ASP A 148 26.85 -0.44 -10.12
C ASP A 148 25.66 -0.06 -11.00
N PHE A 149 25.93 0.86 -11.93
CA PHE A 149 25.15 1.03 -13.15
C PHE A 149 26.06 1.61 -14.24
N ASN A 150 26.80 0.73 -14.91
CA ASN A 150 27.27 0.97 -16.28
C ASN A 150 26.27 0.31 -17.24
#